data_AF-A0A1M2W4M0-F1
#
_entry.id   AF-A0A1M2W4M0-F1
#
_cell.length_a   1.000
_cell.length_b   1.000
_cell.length_c   1.000
_cell.angle_alpha   90.00
_cell.angle_beta   90.00
_cell.angle_gamma   90.00
#
_symmetry.space_group_name_H-M   'P 1'
#
loop_
_entity.id
_entity.type
_entity.pdbx_description
1 polymer ?
#
loop_
_entity_poly.entity_id
_entity_poly.type
_entity_poly.pdbx_seq_one_letter_code
_entity_poly.pdbx_strand_id
1 'polypeptide(L)'
;MAQSLDFPEMLLWPDYMHLLGHSNWSGWKRRIRLVCETRGLLAHLDGSTPRPMQSAAHAAQVEVWKRNDSWLRFLLAWNIANKVDISVEGIPAADIWHQLLVKYDRI
;
A
#
# COMPACT_ATOMS: atom_id res chain seq x y z
N MET A 1 23.47 -10.43 -10.56
CA MET A 1 22.86 -9.19 -11.08
C MET A 1 21.81 -8.75 -10.08
N ALA A 2 22.09 -7.71 -9.30
CA ALA A 2 21.09 -7.13 -8.41
C ALA A 2 20.02 -6.48 -9.29
N GLN A 3 18.77 -6.94 -9.19
CA GLN A 3 17.64 -6.22 -9.78
C GLN A 3 17.57 -4.88 -9.07
N SER A 4 17.91 -3.81 -9.79
CA SER A 4 17.66 -2.45 -9.34
C SER A 4 16.20 -2.38 -8.91
N LEU A 5 15.94 -1.96 -7.67
CA LEU A 5 14.61 -1.52 -7.26
C LEU A 5 14.39 -0.16 -7.93
N ASP A 6 14.23 -0.17 -9.25
CA ASP A 6 13.88 1.01 -10.03
C ASP A 6 12.45 1.38 -9.65
N PHE A 7 12.30 2.18 -8.60
CA PHE A 7 11.06 2.89 -8.29
C PHE A 7 11.21 4.41 -8.52
N PRO A 8 11.65 4.86 -9.71
CA PRO A 8 11.77 6.29 -10.00
C PRO A 8 10.42 7.02 -9.96
N GLU A 9 9.31 6.32 -10.21
CA GLU A 9 7.96 6.92 -10.20
C GLU A 9 7.49 7.39 -8.82
N MET A 10 8.00 6.80 -7.72
CA MET A 10 7.59 7.18 -6.36
C MET A 10 8.34 8.39 -5.81
N LEU A 11 9.55 8.64 -6.30
CA LEU A 11 10.34 9.85 -5.99
C LEU A 11 9.71 11.12 -6.57
N LEU A 12 8.71 10.99 -7.45
CA LEU A 12 8.05 12.10 -8.13
C LEU A 12 6.71 12.49 -7.52
N TRP A 13 6.27 11.87 -6.41
CA TRP A 13 5.04 12.33 -5.75
C TRP A 13 5.35 13.59 -4.96
N PRO A 14 4.81 14.75 -5.37
CA PRO A 14 5.08 15.99 -4.66
C PRO A 14 4.32 16.00 -3.33
N ASP A 15 4.86 16.69 -2.33
CA ASP A 15 4.37 16.65 -0.94
C ASP A 15 2.88 17.00 -0.79
N TYR A 16 2.33 17.83 -1.69
CA TYR A 16 0.90 18.16 -1.71
C TYR A 16 -0.01 16.96 -2.04
N MET A 17 0.55 15.86 -2.53
CA MET A 17 -0.15 14.60 -2.78
C MET A 17 -0.12 13.64 -1.58
N HIS A 18 0.59 13.95 -0.50
CA HIS A 18 0.54 13.14 0.71
C HIS A 18 -0.80 13.27 1.43
N LEU A 19 -1.21 12.25 2.15
CA LEU A 19 -2.38 12.29 3.02
C LEU A 19 -2.10 13.25 4.18
N LEU A 20 -2.86 14.34 4.24
CA LEU A 20 -2.75 15.37 5.27
C LEU A 20 -3.83 15.16 6.35
N GLY A 21 -4.95 14.55 5.99
CA GLY A 21 -6.06 14.25 6.90
C GLY A 21 -7.38 14.10 6.14
N HIS A 22 -8.50 14.35 6.81
CA HIS A 22 -9.83 14.24 6.21
C HIS A 22 -10.04 15.17 5.00
N SER A 23 -9.38 16.34 5.00
CA SER A 23 -9.56 17.38 3.97
C SER A 23 -9.18 16.93 2.56
N ASN A 24 -8.19 16.04 2.42
CA ASN A 24 -7.74 15.53 1.13
C ASN A 24 -7.92 14.02 0.96
N TRP A 25 -8.58 13.36 1.92
CA TRP A 25 -8.79 11.92 1.94
C TRP A 25 -9.42 11.38 0.65
N SER A 26 -10.54 11.94 0.21
CA SER A 26 -11.28 11.43 -0.96
C SER A 26 -10.46 11.47 -2.25
N GLY A 27 -9.70 12.56 -2.45
CA GLY A 27 -8.78 12.71 -3.58
C GLY A 27 -7.58 11.77 -3.47
N TRP A 28 -6.98 11.67 -2.28
CA TRP A 28 -5.86 10.78 -2.00
C TRP A 28 -6.23 9.30 -2.22
N LYS A 29 -7.35 8.86 -1.63
CA LYS A 29 -7.90 7.50 -1.73
C LYS A 29 -8.10 7.10 -3.19
N ARG A 30 -8.70 7.99 -4.00
CA ARG A 30 -8.92 7.74 -5.44
C ARG A 30 -7.61 7.52 -6.19
N ARG A 31 -6.57 8.31 -5.89
CA ARG A 31 -5.25 8.19 -6.53
C ARG A 31 -4.56 6.89 -6.16
N ILE A 32 -4.54 6.52 -4.88
CA ILE A 32 -3.95 5.25 -4.44
C ILE A 32 -4.63 4.07 -5.12
N ARG A 33 -5.98 4.08 -5.19
CA ARG A 33 -6.73 3.05 -5.90
C ARG A 33 -6.36 2.98 -7.38
N LEU A 34 -6.28 4.12 -8.07
CA LEU A 34 -5.88 4.17 -9.48
C LEU A 34 -4.48 3.59 -9.69
N VAL A 35 -3.51 3.93 -8.85
CA VAL A 35 -2.13 3.42 -8.94
C VAL A 35 -2.08 1.91 -8.72
N CYS A 36 -2.87 1.41 -7.77
CA CYS A 36 -2.98 -0.03 -7.53
C CYS A 36 -3.66 -0.74 -8.69
N GLU A 37 -4.70 -0.14 -9.28
CA GLU A 37 -5.39 -0.66 -10.45
C GLU A 37 -4.45 -0.77 -11.66
N THR A 38 -3.68 0.28 -11.97
CA THR A 38 -2.72 0.28 -13.10
C THR A 38 -1.60 -0.75 -12.94
N ARG A 39 -1.30 -1.17 -11.70
CA ARG A 39 -0.28 -2.19 -11.40
C ARG A 39 -0.86 -3.59 -11.12
N GLY A 40 -2.19 -3.75 -11.19
CA GLY A 40 -2.84 -5.03 -10.86
C GLY A 40 -2.75 -5.42 -9.38
N LEU A 41 -2.58 -4.45 -8.49
CA LEU A 41 -2.38 -4.63 -7.04
C LEU A 41 -3.62 -4.29 -6.21
N LEU A 42 -4.76 -3.98 -6.83
CA LEU A 42 -5.97 -3.59 -6.12
C LEU A 42 -6.43 -4.67 -5.13
N ALA A 43 -6.34 -5.94 -5.51
CA ALA A 43 -6.70 -7.07 -4.65
C ALA A 43 -5.74 -7.27 -3.46
N HIS A 44 -4.51 -6.77 -3.54
CA HIS A 44 -3.60 -6.74 -2.39
C HIS A 44 -3.91 -5.54 -1.47
N LEU A 45 -4.38 -4.42 -2.03
CA LEU A 45 -4.77 -3.22 -1.27
C LEU A 45 -6.03 -3.46 -0.44
N ASP A 46 -7.06 -4.08 -1.01
CA ASP A 46 -8.32 -4.37 -0.31
C ASP A 46 -8.31 -5.69 0.49
N GLY A 47 -7.25 -6.48 0.37
CA GLY A 47 -7.09 -7.75 1.07
C GLY A 47 -7.78 -8.95 0.40
N SER A 48 -8.38 -8.78 -0.78
CA SER A 48 -9.00 -9.89 -1.54
C SER A 48 -7.99 -10.95 -1.98
N THR A 49 -6.69 -10.62 -2.06
CA THR A 49 -5.58 -11.56 -2.26
C THR A 49 -4.98 -11.94 -0.90
N PRO A 50 -5.43 -13.04 -0.27
CA PRO A 50 -4.95 -13.43 1.04
C PRO A 50 -3.47 -13.83 1.00
N ARG A 51 -2.80 -13.70 2.14
CA ARG A 51 -1.43 -14.20 2.31
C ARG A 51 -1.41 -15.72 2.06
N PRO A 52 -0.58 -16.20 1.12
CA PRO A 52 -0.48 -17.63 0.86
C PRO A 52 0.06 -18.40 2.08
N MET A 53 -0.37 -19.65 2.23
CA MET A 53 0.20 -20.55 3.24
C MET A 53 1.69 -20.75 2.99
N GLN A 54 2.48 -20.68 4.06
CA GLN A 54 3.92 -20.95 3.99
C GLN A 54 4.14 -22.46 3.91
N SER A 55 4.26 -22.97 2.69
CA SER A 55 4.71 -24.33 2.42
C SER A 55 5.72 -24.33 1.28
N ALA A 56 6.56 -25.37 1.20
CA ALA A 56 7.55 -25.52 0.13
C ALA A 56 6.88 -25.53 -1.26
N ALA A 57 5.67 -26.08 -1.37
CA ALA A 57 4.89 -26.12 -2.60
C ALA A 57 4.43 -24.73 -3.09
N HIS A 58 4.32 -23.75 -2.19
CA HIS A 58 3.86 -22.40 -2.50
C HIS A 58 4.95 -21.33 -2.35
N ALA A 59 6.22 -21.71 -2.22
CA ALA A 59 7.32 -20.78 -1.95
C ALA A 59 7.38 -19.62 -2.97
N ALA A 60 7.24 -19.91 -4.27
CA ALA A 60 7.23 -18.88 -5.31
C ALA A 60 6.05 -17.90 -5.16
N GLN A 61 4.86 -18.40 -4.82
CA GLN A 61 3.67 -17.57 -4.62
C GLN A 61 3.81 -16.68 -3.38
N VAL A 62 4.40 -17.22 -2.30
CA VAL A 62 4.70 -16.47 -1.08
C VAL A 62 5.65 -15.31 -1.37
N GLU A 63 6.72 -15.54 -2.14
CA GLU A 63 7.68 -14.47 -2.46
C GLU A 63 7.09 -13.39 -3.39
N VAL A 64 6.28 -13.78 -4.38
CA VAL A 64 5.54 -12.82 -5.22
C VAL A 64 4.57 -11.99 -4.36
N TRP A 65 3.82 -12.65 -3.47
CA TRP A 65 2.89 -11.95 -2.58
C TRP A 65 3.62 -10.96 -1.67
N LYS A 66 4.72 -11.39 -1.04
CA LYS A 66 5.54 -10.53 -0.18
C LYS A 66 6.08 -9.32 -0.92
N ARG A 67 6.57 -9.49 -2.14
CA ARG A 67 7.09 -8.39 -2.97
C ARG A 67 6.00 -7.35 -3.25
N ASN A 68 4.81 -7.80 -3.65
CA ASN A 68 3.66 -6.94 -3.92
C ASN A 68 3.19 -6.19 -2.65
N ASP A 69 3.06 -6.92 -1.54
CA ASP A 69 2.68 -6.36 -0.23
C ASP A 69 3.72 -5.33 0.26
N SER A 70 5.01 -5.65 0.13
CA SER A 70 6.11 -4.76 0.54
C SER A 70 6.10 -3.46 -0.25
N TRP A 71 5.82 -3.54 -1.56
CA TRP A 71 5.70 -2.36 -2.40
C TRP A 71 4.51 -1.50 -2.01
N LEU A 72 3.34 -2.09 -1.77
CA LEU A 72 2.15 -1.34 -1.32
C LEU A 72 2.35 -0.72 0.07
N ARG A 73 2.98 -1.44 1.00
CA ARG A 73 3.35 -0.88 2.30
C ARG A 73 4.24 0.35 2.16
N PHE A 74 5.23 0.29 1.26
CA PHE A 74 6.07 1.43 0.95
C PHE A 74 5.25 2.58 0.36
N LEU A 75 4.38 2.30 -0.61
CA LEU A 75 3.47 3.30 -1.21
C LEU A 75 2.64 4.01 -0.13
N LEU A 76 1.99 3.26 0.76
CA LEU A 76 1.14 3.81 1.80
C LEU A 76 1.98 4.58 2.84
N ALA A 77 3.05 3.98 3.35
CA ALA A 77 3.88 4.60 4.37
C ALA A 77 4.60 5.86 3.87
N TRP A 78 4.99 5.91 2.59
CA TRP A 78 5.63 7.10 2.03
C TRP A 78 4.64 8.25 1.83
N ASN A 79 3.39 7.93 1.47
CA ASN A 79 2.38 8.92 1.10
C ASN A 79 1.46 9.37 2.24
N ILE A 80 1.84 9.11 3.48
CA ILE A 80 1.14 9.57 4.69
C ILE A 80 2.03 10.59 5.40
N ALA A 81 1.59 11.86 5.47
CA ALA A 81 2.37 12.93 6.08
C ALA A 81 2.41 12.80 7.61
N ASN A 82 1.28 12.43 8.23
CA ASN A 82 1.15 12.27 9.67
C ASN A 82 0.74 10.83 10.01
N LYS A 83 1.65 10.10 10.67
CA LYS A 83 1.49 8.67 11.01
C LYS A 83 1.14 8.41 12.48
N VAL A 84 0.84 9.45 13.26
CA VAL A 84 0.69 9.36 14.74
C VAL A 84 -0.34 8.32 15.19
N ASP A 85 -1.32 7.97 14.36
CA ASP A 85 -2.32 6.91 14.67
C ASP A 85 -2.47 5.85 13.58
N ILE A 86 -1.49 5.67 12.69
CA ILE A 86 -1.51 4.64 11.66
C ILE A 86 -0.30 3.74 11.85
N SER A 87 -0.55 2.48 12.21
CA SER A 87 0.52 1.49 12.24
C SER A 87 0.89 1.10 10.81
N VAL A 88 2.16 1.30 10.44
CA VAL A 88 2.69 0.97 9.10
C VAL A 88 3.72 -0.17 9.12
N GLU A 89 4.14 -0.59 10.31
CA GLU A 89 5.19 -1.59 10.50
C GLU A 89 4.60 -2.95 10.89
N GLY A 90 5.26 -4.03 10.49
CA GLY A 90 4.88 -5.39 10.88
C GLY A 90 3.57 -5.94 10.30
N ILE A 91 2.74 -5.11 9.66
CA ILE A 91 1.43 -5.51 9.14
C ILE A 91 1.34 -5.51 7.61
N PRO A 92 0.46 -6.32 6.99
CA PRO A 92 0.10 -6.25 5.58
C PRO A 92 -0.36 -4.86 5.13
N ALA A 93 -0.14 -4.54 3.85
CA ALA A 93 -0.63 -3.29 3.25
C ALA A 93 -2.15 -3.15 3.35
N ALA A 94 -2.87 -4.27 3.22
CA ALA A 94 -4.32 -4.30 3.39
C ALA A 94 -4.73 -3.78 4.77
N ASP A 95 -4.02 -4.14 5.84
CA ASP A 95 -4.37 -3.71 7.21
C ASP A 95 -4.09 -2.22 7.43
N ILE A 96 -3.04 -1.68 6.79
CA ILE A 96 -2.79 -0.23 6.76
C ILE A 96 -3.96 0.46 6.05
N TRP A 97 -4.37 -0.06 4.89
CA TRP A 97 -5.49 0.49 4.13
C TRP A 97 -6.80 0.47 4.92
N HIS A 98 -7.10 -0.63 5.62
CA HIS A 98 -8.27 -0.73 6.49
C HIS A 98 -8.25 0.28 7.64
N GLN A 99 -7.10 0.51 8.29
CA GLN A 99 -6.98 1.56 9.31
C GLN A 99 -7.31 2.95 8.73
N LEU A 100 -6.84 3.25 7.53
CA LEU A 100 -7.13 4.51 6.85
C LEU A 100 -8.62 4.64 6.50
N LEU A 101 -9.26 3.58 6.00
CA LEU A 101 -10.70 3.56 5.76
C LEU A 101 -11.47 3.83 7.06
N VAL A 102 -11.15 3.10 8.14
CA VAL A 102 -11.82 3.27 9.44
C VAL A 102 -11.67 4.70 9.97
N LYS A 103 -10.48 5.29 9.82
CA LYS A 103 -10.18 6.64 10.29
C LYS A 103 -10.87 7.72 9.46
N TYR A 104 -10.85 7.61 8.13
CA TYR A 104 -11.18 8.72 7.25
C TYR A 104 -12.49 8.57 6.44
N ASP A 105 -13.06 7.36 6.28
CA ASP A 105 -14.36 7.16 5.59
C ASP A 105 -15.58 7.49 6.47
N ARG A 106 -15.40 7.66 7.79
CA ARG A 106 -16.48 8.09 8.68
C ARG A 106 -16.70 9.60 8.54
N ILE A 107 -17.53 10.00 7.59
CA ILE A 107 -18.17 11.33 7.50
C ILE A 107 -19.67 11.13 7.61
#